data_AF-A0A2S6H829-F1
#
_entry.id   AF-A0A2S6H829-F1
#
_cell.length_a   1.000
_cell.length_b   1.000
_cell.length_c   1.000
_cell.angle_alpha   90.00
_cell.angle_beta   90.00
_cell.angle_gamma   90.00
#
_symmetry.space_group_name_H-M   'P 1'
#
loop_
_entity.id
_entity.type
_entity.pdbx_description
1 polymer ?
#
loop_
_entity_poly.entity_id
_entity_poly.type
_entity_poly.pdbx_seq_one_letter_code
_entity_poly.pdbx_strand_id
1 'polypeptide(L)'
;MQTRAFSVSFFLVCFLCLSSQSAFAKKMYRWVNENGETVFSDQVPPEHAQLRRESLNEKGRVVEVTEQAKTKEQQAIDDRLNALKKAQEKIIAQQAANDKVLLSTFRNLKDMESSLYAKMQSLDAQRNVAQANLKRVENQLETQQKKAAELERNGKKIPATLLDEIKQTEAQIQAAYAEINKQIEKKNRAKAEFEADIERYKFLTQGNTDPSNAPDLSVQAKAAAEIGLYACETDELCAKAWASAHEFIKAYATTPIDTDTDKLIMGRAPASDSDLSLSVSKIEDENKKQQLFLDIRCRESSLGTELCASQKVRELRSAFKPYIESMLDK
;
A
#
# COMPACT_ATOMS: atom_id res chain seq x y z
N MET A 1 -20.31 -110.86 24.50
CA MET A 1 -21.58 -110.22 24.08
C MET A 1 -21.80 -109.02 24.99
N GLN A 2 -22.23 -107.84 24.54
CA GLN A 2 -22.67 -107.41 23.21
C GLN A 2 -21.85 -106.21 22.69
N THR A 3 -22.03 -105.85 21.42
CA THR A 3 -21.34 -104.75 20.72
C THR A 3 -22.27 -103.56 20.45
N ARG A 4 -21.73 -102.33 20.44
CA ARG A 4 -22.24 -101.21 19.62
C ARG A 4 -21.06 -100.42 19.03
N ALA A 5 -21.29 -99.73 17.92
CA ALA A 5 -20.28 -99.04 17.09
C ALA A 5 -20.72 -97.59 16.78
N PHE A 6 -20.09 -96.95 15.77
CA PHE A 6 -20.10 -95.51 15.36
C PHE A 6 -18.90 -94.69 15.92
N SER A 7 -18.24 -93.80 15.16
CA SER A 7 -18.27 -93.61 13.70
C SER A 7 -17.00 -92.94 13.12
N VAL A 8 -16.95 -92.96 11.78
CA VAL A 8 -15.96 -92.49 10.79
C VAL A 8 -15.21 -91.17 11.07
N SER A 9 -13.95 -91.17 10.61
CA SER A 9 -13.00 -90.08 10.36
C SER A 9 -13.55 -88.65 10.13
N PHE A 10 -12.90 -87.67 10.77
CA PHE A 10 -12.87 -86.28 10.30
C PHE A 10 -11.53 -85.62 10.66
N PHE A 11 -10.49 -85.83 9.83
CA PHE A 11 -9.15 -85.25 10.03
C PHE A 11 -8.48 -84.84 8.70
N LEU A 12 -9.22 -84.06 7.92
CA LEU A 12 -8.74 -83.26 6.80
C LEU A 12 -9.38 -81.86 6.93
N VAL A 13 -8.81 -80.84 6.26
CA VAL A 13 -9.21 -79.41 6.39
C VAL A 13 -8.84 -78.79 7.75
N CYS A 14 -7.55 -78.53 7.94
CA CYS A 14 -7.06 -77.61 8.99
C CYS A 14 -5.79 -76.84 8.54
N PHE A 15 -5.74 -76.43 7.27
CA PHE A 15 -4.60 -75.70 6.70
C PHE A 15 -5.00 -74.70 5.60
N LEU A 16 -6.00 -73.87 5.88
CA LEU A 16 -6.33 -72.66 5.11
C LEU A 16 -6.88 -71.59 6.06
N CYS A 17 -6.87 -70.34 5.60
CA CYS A 17 -7.36 -69.14 6.31
C CYS A 17 -6.56 -68.69 7.55
N LEU A 18 -5.37 -68.13 7.33
CA LEU A 18 -4.84 -67.08 8.22
C LEU A 18 -4.10 -65.95 7.47
N SER A 19 -4.64 -65.53 6.34
CA SER A 19 -4.20 -64.34 5.60
C SER A 19 -4.93 -63.09 6.11
N SER A 20 -4.54 -62.62 7.30
CA SER A 20 -5.13 -61.44 7.95
C SER A 20 -4.81 -60.16 7.17
N GLN A 21 -5.70 -59.77 6.25
CA GLN A 21 -5.59 -58.48 5.56
C GLN A 21 -5.73 -57.35 6.58
N SER A 22 -4.72 -56.49 6.67
CA SER A 22 -4.77 -55.28 7.51
C SER A 22 -5.82 -54.33 6.94
N ALA A 23 -6.96 -54.23 7.63
CA ALA A 23 -8.01 -53.29 7.27
C ALA A 23 -7.49 -51.85 7.45
N PHE A 24 -7.09 -51.23 6.34
CA PHE A 24 -6.78 -49.81 6.31
C PHE A 24 -8.05 -49.03 6.69
N ALA A 25 -7.97 -48.23 7.76
CA ALA A 25 -9.04 -47.35 8.20
C ALA A 25 -9.43 -46.41 7.06
N LYS A 26 -10.58 -46.69 6.44
CA LYS A 26 -11.00 -46.00 5.21
C LYS A 26 -11.47 -44.60 5.57
N LYS A 27 -10.73 -43.57 5.12
CA LYS A 27 -11.18 -42.17 5.24
C LYS A 27 -12.53 -42.04 4.55
N MET A 28 -13.49 -41.41 5.22
CA MET A 28 -14.81 -41.13 4.66
C MET A 28 -14.99 -39.63 4.51
N TYR A 29 -15.53 -39.19 3.38
CA TYR A 29 -15.75 -37.81 3.03
C TYR A 29 -17.24 -37.51 2.99
N ARG A 30 -17.62 -36.32 3.44
CA ARG A 30 -18.97 -35.74 3.34
C ARG A 30 -18.91 -34.47 2.49
N TRP A 31 -19.77 -34.35 1.48
CA TRP A 31 -19.94 -33.11 0.71
C TRP A 31 -21.40 -32.93 0.29
N VAL A 32 -21.73 -31.75 -0.23
CA VAL A 32 -23.04 -31.49 -0.86
C VAL A 32 -22.82 -31.47 -2.38
N ASN A 33 -23.60 -32.24 -3.14
CA ASN A 33 -23.51 -32.30 -4.60
C ASN A 33 -24.28 -31.14 -5.27
N GLU A 34 -24.23 -31.08 -6.60
CA GLU A 34 -24.87 -30.02 -7.40
C GLU A 34 -26.41 -30.01 -7.29
N ASN A 35 -27.02 -31.13 -6.88
CA ASN A 35 -28.46 -31.24 -6.61
C ASN A 35 -28.85 -30.76 -5.19
N GLY A 36 -27.89 -30.41 -4.35
CA GLY A 36 -28.10 -30.08 -2.93
C GLY A 36 -28.15 -31.29 -1.99
N GLU A 37 -27.85 -32.49 -2.48
CA GLU A 37 -27.88 -33.73 -1.69
C GLU A 37 -26.56 -33.93 -0.93
N THR A 38 -26.63 -34.37 0.33
CA THR A 38 -25.41 -34.67 1.11
C THR A 38 -24.90 -36.07 0.78
N VAL A 39 -23.78 -36.15 0.06
CA VAL A 39 -23.11 -37.39 -0.34
C VAL A 39 -22.07 -37.79 0.71
N PHE A 40 -22.02 -39.08 1.03
CA PHE A 40 -20.98 -39.70 1.84
C PHE A 40 -20.27 -40.76 0.98
N SER A 41 -18.95 -40.73 0.93
CA SER A 41 -18.15 -41.70 0.16
C SER A 41 -16.74 -41.84 0.72
N ASP A 42 -16.11 -42.98 0.48
CA ASP A 42 -14.69 -43.20 0.79
C ASP A 42 -13.72 -42.66 -0.28
N GLN A 43 -14.26 -42.24 -1.44
CA GLN A 43 -13.52 -41.57 -2.51
C GLN A 43 -14.32 -40.35 -3.01
N VAL A 44 -13.63 -39.24 -3.23
CA VAL A 44 -14.19 -38.02 -3.84
C VAL A 44 -13.91 -38.08 -5.35
N PRO A 45 -14.94 -38.17 -6.22
CA PRO A 45 -14.74 -38.17 -7.66
C PRO A 45 -14.10 -36.86 -8.18
N PRO A 46 -13.34 -36.87 -9.30
CA PRO A 46 -12.70 -35.67 -9.85
C PRO A 46 -13.66 -34.49 -10.09
N GLU A 47 -14.87 -34.76 -10.55
CA GLU A 47 -15.96 -33.80 -10.75
C GLU A 47 -16.39 -33.08 -9.46
N HIS A 48 -16.24 -33.74 -8.31
CA HIS A 48 -16.57 -33.19 -6.99
C HIS A 48 -15.33 -32.75 -6.19
N ALA A 49 -14.12 -32.90 -6.74
CA ALA A 49 -12.87 -32.49 -6.09
C ALA A 49 -12.77 -30.97 -5.86
N GLN A 50 -13.59 -30.17 -6.56
CA GLN A 50 -13.72 -28.72 -6.38
C GLN A 50 -14.79 -28.30 -5.34
N LEU A 51 -15.62 -29.22 -4.84
CA LEU A 51 -16.69 -28.90 -3.88
C LEU A 51 -16.17 -28.87 -2.43
N ARG A 52 -16.85 -28.09 -1.59
CA ARG A 52 -16.64 -28.06 -0.13
C ARG A 52 -16.92 -29.44 0.44
N ARG A 53 -15.94 -30.01 1.15
CA ARG A 53 -15.99 -31.37 1.70
C ARG A 53 -15.37 -31.45 3.09
N GLU A 54 -15.77 -32.45 3.83
CA GLU A 54 -15.33 -32.71 5.20
C GLU A 54 -14.81 -34.14 5.30
N SER A 55 -13.57 -34.33 5.76
CA SER A 55 -13.03 -35.65 6.08
C SER A 55 -13.52 -36.07 7.47
N LEU A 56 -14.08 -37.26 7.57
CA LEU A 56 -14.61 -37.85 8.80
C LEU A 56 -13.68 -38.96 9.32
N ASN A 57 -13.62 -39.14 10.64
CA ASN A 57 -13.04 -40.32 11.26
C ASN A 57 -14.06 -41.47 11.40
N GLU A 58 -13.58 -42.62 11.88
CA GLU A 58 -14.35 -43.84 12.16
C GLU A 58 -15.59 -43.63 13.06
N LYS A 59 -15.65 -42.52 13.82
CA LYS A 59 -16.76 -42.15 14.70
C LYS A 59 -17.67 -41.07 14.09
N GLY A 60 -17.58 -40.85 12.78
CA GLY A 60 -18.39 -39.89 12.02
C GLY A 60 -18.10 -38.41 12.33
N ARG A 61 -17.03 -38.11 13.08
CA ARG A 61 -16.68 -36.72 13.43
C ARG A 61 -15.76 -36.12 12.37
N VAL A 62 -16.00 -34.85 12.05
CA VAL A 62 -15.13 -34.05 11.17
C VAL A 62 -13.73 -33.95 11.77
N VAL A 63 -12.72 -34.18 10.93
CA VAL A 63 -11.28 -34.10 11.24
C VAL A 63 -10.63 -32.96 10.46
N GLU A 64 -11.08 -32.75 9.22
CA GLU A 64 -10.51 -31.82 8.26
C GLU A 64 -11.65 -31.28 7.37
N VAL A 65 -11.59 -30.01 7.00
CA VAL A 65 -12.53 -29.40 6.05
C VAL A 65 -11.72 -28.86 4.87
N THR A 66 -12.01 -29.34 3.66
CA THR A 66 -11.55 -28.69 2.43
C THR A 66 -12.66 -27.77 1.95
N GLU A 67 -12.41 -26.47 1.95
CA GLU A 67 -13.35 -25.49 1.41
C GLU A 67 -13.44 -25.58 -0.12
N GLN A 68 -14.52 -25.00 -0.69
CA GLN A 68 -14.78 -25.03 -2.13
C GLN A 68 -13.63 -24.37 -2.91
N ALA A 69 -13.27 -24.96 -4.07
CA ALA A 69 -12.29 -24.37 -4.97
C ALA A 69 -12.80 -23.01 -5.48
N LYS A 70 -11.98 -21.99 -5.31
CA LYS A 70 -12.30 -20.61 -5.69
C LYS A 70 -12.53 -20.52 -7.21
N THR A 71 -13.57 -19.80 -7.63
CA THR A 71 -13.79 -19.49 -9.05
C THR A 71 -12.62 -18.69 -9.62
N LYS A 72 -12.45 -18.67 -10.95
CA LYS A 72 -11.40 -17.85 -11.59
C LYS A 72 -11.51 -16.36 -11.25
N GLU A 73 -12.74 -15.87 -11.05
CA GLU A 73 -13.02 -14.50 -10.64
C GLU A 73 -12.59 -14.25 -9.19
N GLN A 74 -12.91 -15.16 -8.26
CA GLN A 74 -12.45 -15.06 -6.87
C GLN A 74 -10.92 -15.16 -6.77
N GLN A 75 -10.28 -16.02 -7.57
CA GLN A 75 -8.82 -16.10 -7.66
C GLN A 75 -8.22 -14.76 -8.13
N ALA A 76 -8.77 -14.17 -9.19
CA ALA A 76 -8.31 -12.86 -9.69
C ALA A 76 -8.55 -11.70 -8.70
N ILE A 77 -9.64 -11.75 -7.91
CA ILE A 77 -9.91 -10.80 -6.81
C ILE A 77 -8.85 -10.95 -5.70
N ASP A 78 -8.56 -12.18 -5.29
CA ASP A 78 -7.57 -12.45 -4.23
C ASP A 78 -6.15 -12.09 -4.68
N ASP A 79 -5.77 -12.42 -5.92
CA ASP A 79 -4.47 -12.05 -6.49
C ASP A 79 -4.31 -10.52 -6.59
N ARG A 80 -5.38 -9.81 -6.98
CA ARG A 80 -5.40 -8.33 -6.97
C ARG A 80 -5.28 -7.77 -5.56
N LEU A 81 -5.99 -8.33 -4.58
CA LEU A 81 -5.91 -7.91 -3.18
C LEU A 81 -4.50 -8.16 -2.60
N ASN A 82 -3.89 -9.30 -2.92
CA ASN A 82 -2.52 -9.64 -2.52
C ASN A 82 -1.49 -8.69 -3.16
N ALA A 83 -1.68 -8.31 -4.43
CA ALA A 83 -0.84 -7.32 -5.12
C ALA A 83 -0.94 -5.93 -4.48
N LEU A 84 -2.16 -5.48 -4.14
CA LEU A 84 -2.43 -4.21 -3.45
C LEU A 84 -1.80 -4.17 -2.05
N LYS A 85 -2.01 -5.22 -1.24
CA LYS A 85 -1.35 -5.36 0.08
C LYS A 85 0.18 -5.32 -0.04
N LYS A 86 0.75 -6.07 -0.98
CA LYS A 86 2.21 -6.08 -1.23
C LYS A 86 2.77 -4.76 -1.77
N ALA A 87 1.94 -3.91 -2.38
CA ALA A 87 2.32 -2.54 -2.72
C ALA A 87 2.27 -1.64 -1.48
N GLN A 88 1.23 -1.73 -0.65
CA GLN A 88 1.11 -0.98 0.60
C GLN A 88 2.21 -1.35 1.62
N GLU A 89 2.55 -2.62 1.76
CA GLU A 89 3.67 -3.12 2.58
C GLU A 89 5.01 -2.44 2.24
N LYS A 90 5.28 -2.21 0.94
CA LYS A 90 6.49 -1.49 0.50
C LYS A 90 6.45 -0.02 0.91
N ILE A 91 5.28 0.63 0.82
CA ILE A 91 5.11 2.03 1.24
C ILE A 91 5.32 2.14 2.76
N ILE A 92 4.73 1.23 3.54
CA ILE A 92 4.93 1.14 5.00
C ILE A 92 6.41 0.92 5.35
N ALA A 93 7.08 -0.04 4.69
CA ALA A 93 8.49 -0.34 4.93
C ALA A 93 9.41 0.82 4.54
N GLN A 94 9.13 1.52 3.44
CA GLN A 94 9.86 2.71 3.03
C GLN A 94 9.66 3.85 4.03
N GLN A 95 8.43 4.08 4.52
CA GLN A 95 8.18 5.15 5.48
C GLN A 95 8.84 4.86 6.83
N ALA A 96 8.78 3.61 7.32
CA ALA A 96 9.50 3.22 8.54
C ALA A 96 11.03 3.36 8.40
N ALA A 97 11.59 3.16 7.20
CA ALA A 97 12.99 3.46 6.91
C ALA A 97 13.28 4.97 6.91
N ASN A 98 12.41 5.78 6.31
CA ASN A 98 12.51 7.25 6.30
C ASN A 98 12.44 7.81 7.73
N ASP A 99 11.44 7.40 8.53
CA ASP A 99 11.26 7.81 9.92
C ASP A 99 12.48 7.44 10.79
N LYS A 100 13.05 6.25 10.57
CA LYS A 100 14.28 5.82 11.25
C LYS A 100 15.48 6.69 10.85
N VAL A 101 15.63 7.05 9.57
CA VAL A 101 16.68 7.98 9.12
C VAL A 101 16.49 9.35 9.78
N LEU A 102 15.28 9.89 9.73
CA LEU A 102 14.89 11.19 10.31
C LEU A 102 15.22 11.28 11.80
N LEU A 103 14.75 10.30 12.59
CA LEU A 103 14.99 10.21 14.05
C LEU A 103 16.46 9.90 14.41
N SER A 104 17.24 9.31 13.51
CA SER A 104 18.68 9.08 13.73
C SER A 104 19.58 10.24 13.30
N THR A 105 19.08 11.11 12.41
CA THR A 105 19.82 12.26 11.86
C THR A 105 19.72 13.48 12.77
N PHE A 106 18.57 13.70 13.39
CA PHE A 106 18.30 14.88 14.21
C PHE A 106 17.96 14.49 15.65
N ARG A 107 18.60 15.13 16.63
CA ARG A 107 18.43 14.80 18.06
C ARG A 107 17.22 15.49 18.69
N ASN A 108 16.80 16.61 18.09
CA ASN A 108 15.70 17.45 18.53
C ASN A 108 15.31 18.42 17.39
N LEU A 109 14.15 19.09 17.53
CA LEU A 109 13.62 20.03 16.53
C LEU A 109 14.57 21.20 16.20
N LYS A 110 15.32 21.72 17.18
CA LYS A 110 16.25 22.85 16.96
C LYS A 110 17.45 22.46 16.11
N ASP A 111 17.88 21.19 16.15
CA ASP A 111 18.90 20.67 15.23
C ASP A 111 18.38 20.69 13.78
N MET A 112 17.09 20.39 13.55
CA MET A 112 16.45 20.46 12.23
C MET A 112 16.33 21.90 11.74
N GLU A 113 15.82 22.81 12.57
CA GLU A 113 15.70 24.24 12.25
C GLU A 113 17.07 24.86 11.90
N SER A 114 18.11 24.51 12.66
CA SER A 114 19.50 24.93 12.38
C SER A 114 20.03 24.36 11.07
N SER A 115 19.69 23.11 10.74
CA SER A 115 20.09 22.44 9.50
C SER A 115 19.37 23.02 8.28
N LEU A 116 18.07 23.32 8.39
CA LEU A 116 17.29 24.06 7.41
C LEU A 116 17.91 25.45 7.17
N TYR A 117 18.21 26.19 8.23
CA TYR A 117 18.84 27.51 8.12
C TYR A 117 20.18 27.46 7.37
N ALA A 118 21.06 26.53 7.73
CA ALA A 118 22.34 26.31 7.03
C ALA A 118 22.14 25.90 5.56
N LYS A 119 21.16 25.05 5.25
CA LYS A 119 20.79 24.66 3.88
C LYS A 119 20.30 25.85 3.06
N MET A 120 19.45 26.70 3.64
CA MET A 120 18.95 27.93 3.01
C MET A 120 20.09 28.91 2.72
N GLN A 121 21.00 29.15 3.67
CA GLN A 121 22.20 29.97 3.45
C GLN A 121 23.08 29.42 2.32
N SER A 122 23.29 28.10 2.26
CA SER A 122 24.09 27.45 1.21
C SER A 122 23.49 27.62 -0.20
N LEU A 123 22.17 27.63 -0.32
CA LEU A 123 21.46 27.86 -1.59
C LEU A 123 21.41 29.36 -1.95
N ASP A 124 21.23 30.25 -0.97
CA ASP A 124 21.35 31.69 -1.16
C ASP A 124 22.76 32.07 -1.63
N ALA A 125 23.82 31.47 -1.08
CA ALA A 125 25.20 31.67 -1.53
C ALA A 125 25.41 31.24 -2.99
N GLN A 126 24.86 30.08 -3.40
CA GLN A 126 24.90 29.63 -4.79
C GLN A 126 24.17 30.58 -5.75
N ARG A 127 22.98 31.07 -5.37
CA ARG A 127 22.27 32.10 -6.15
C ARG A 127 23.08 33.39 -6.23
N ASN A 128 23.67 33.86 -5.13
CA ASN A 128 24.48 35.08 -5.10
C ASN A 128 25.70 34.98 -6.03
N VAL A 129 26.35 33.81 -6.13
CA VAL A 129 27.43 33.56 -7.11
C VAL A 129 26.91 33.62 -8.55
N ALA A 130 25.75 33.03 -8.84
CA ALA A 130 25.13 33.12 -10.16
C ALA A 130 24.74 34.57 -10.53
N GLN A 131 24.23 35.36 -9.57
CA GLN A 131 23.94 36.79 -9.72
C GLN A 131 25.21 37.63 -9.95
N ALA A 132 26.31 37.32 -9.26
CA ALA A 132 27.60 37.97 -9.51
C ALA A 132 28.15 37.65 -10.92
N ASN A 133 28.00 36.41 -11.39
CA ASN A 133 28.37 36.07 -12.76
C ASN A 133 27.46 36.74 -13.80
N LEU A 134 26.14 36.78 -13.59
CA LEU A 134 25.23 37.57 -14.43
C LEU A 134 25.73 39.01 -14.55
N LYS A 135 26.03 39.67 -13.42
CA LYS A 135 26.47 41.07 -13.46
C LYS A 135 27.81 41.27 -14.17
N ARG A 136 28.73 40.30 -14.07
CA ARG A 136 29.98 40.29 -14.84
C ARG A 136 29.70 40.22 -16.36
N VAL A 137 28.75 39.39 -16.80
CA VAL A 137 28.40 39.21 -18.21
C VAL A 137 27.62 40.42 -18.75
N GLU A 138 26.72 41.02 -17.97
CA GLU A 138 26.06 42.30 -18.32
C GLU A 138 27.08 43.41 -18.62
N ASN A 139 28.06 43.60 -17.73
CA ASN A 139 29.09 44.63 -17.89
C ASN A 139 30.00 44.35 -19.10
N GLN A 140 30.20 43.08 -19.45
CA GLN A 140 30.91 42.65 -20.67
C GLN A 140 30.10 43.02 -21.92
N LEU A 141 28.78 42.76 -21.93
CA LEU A 141 27.89 43.12 -23.03
C LEU A 141 27.85 44.65 -23.23
N GLU A 142 27.70 45.41 -22.15
CA GLU A 142 27.72 46.88 -22.17
C GLU A 142 29.03 47.42 -22.81
N THR A 143 30.17 46.80 -22.48
CA THR A 143 31.48 47.16 -23.04
C THR A 143 31.57 46.84 -24.54
N GLN A 144 31.06 45.69 -24.97
CA GLN A 144 31.01 45.29 -26.38
C GLN A 144 30.07 46.19 -27.20
N GLN A 145 28.89 46.51 -26.67
CA GLN A 145 27.91 47.41 -27.29
C GLN A 145 28.45 48.84 -27.42
N LYS A 146 29.14 49.38 -26.40
CA LYS A 146 29.82 50.69 -26.49
C LYS A 146 30.85 50.72 -27.63
N LYS A 147 31.67 49.69 -27.74
CA LYS A 147 32.67 49.54 -28.83
C LYS A 147 32.02 49.44 -30.21
N ALA A 148 30.87 48.79 -30.33
CA ALA A 148 30.09 48.75 -31.57
C ALA A 148 29.54 50.14 -31.94
N ALA A 149 28.88 50.82 -30.99
CA ALA A 149 28.33 52.16 -31.18
C ALA A 149 29.41 53.25 -31.40
N GLU A 150 30.65 53.04 -30.95
CA GLU A 150 31.80 53.87 -31.32
C GLU A 150 32.21 53.68 -32.78
N LEU A 151 32.19 52.45 -33.30
CA LEU A 151 32.51 52.20 -34.71
C LEU A 151 31.45 52.81 -35.63
N GLU A 152 30.17 52.62 -35.33
CA GLU A 152 29.06 53.19 -36.12
C GLU A 152 29.08 54.73 -36.13
N ARG A 153 29.28 55.38 -34.97
CA ARG A 153 29.40 56.85 -34.90
C ARG A 153 30.61 57.40 -35.66
N ASN A 154 31.65 56.58 -35.87
CA ASN A 154 32.81 56.91 -36.70
C ASN A 154 32.64 56.49 -38.18
N GLY A 155 31.44 56.07 -38.61
CA GLY A 155 31.17 55.63 -39.99
C GLY A 155 31.84 54.30 -40.37
N LYS A 156 32.32 53.52 -39.39
CA LYS A 156 33.04 52.27 -39.61
C LYS A 156 32.10 51.07 -39.47
N LYS A 157 32.17 50.14 -40.42
CA LYS A 157 31.44 48.86 -40.33
C LYS A 157 31.90 48.07 -39.10
N ILE A 158 30.96 47.57 -38.30
CA ILE A 158 31.25 46.69 -37.16
C ILE A 158 31.87 45.37 -37.67
N PRO A 159 33.00 44.89 -37.13
CA PRO A 159 33.55 43.58 -37.42
C PRO A 159 32.58 42.45 -37.05
N ALA A 160 32.47 41.43 -37.90
CA ALA A 160 31.60 40.27 -37.64
C ALA A 160 31.91 39.60 -36.29
N THR A 161 33.20 39.50 -35.93
CA THR A 161 33.63 38.94 -34.63
C THR A 161 33.01 39.67 -33.44
N LEU A 162 32.85 40.99 -33.48
CA LEU A 162 32.24 41.76 -32.39
C LEU A 162 30.72 41.52 -32.31
N LEU A 163 30.05 41.28 -33.44
CA LEU A 163 28.64 40.91 -33.46
C LEU A 163 28.41 39.50 -32.91
N ASP A 164 29.31 38.56 -33.19
CA ASP A 164 29.21 37.19 -32.69
C ASP A 164 29.65 37.09 -31.22
N GLU A 165 30.65 37.88 -30.80
CA GLU A 165 31.00 38.14 -29.39
C GLU A 165 29.78 38.66 -28.60
N ILE A 166 29.03 39.63 -29.14
CA ILE A 166 27.82 40.19 -28.52
C ILE A 166 26.75 39.09 -28.35
N LYS A 167 26.40 38.35 -29.41
CA LYS A 167 25.42 37.25 -29.35
C LYS A 167 25.83 36.17 -28.33
N GLN A 168 27.13 35.85 -28.26
CA GLN A 168 27.64 34.87 -27.30
C GLN A 168 27.50 35.37 -25.86
N THR A 169 27.75 36.66 -25.61
CA THR A 169 27.54 37.28 -24.30
C THR A 169 26.06 37.36 -23.93
N GLU A 170 25.17 37.68 -24.87
CA GLU A 170 23.70 37.64 -24.70
C GLU A 170 23.21 36.22 -24.35
N ALA A 171 23.72 35.19 -25.02
CA ALA A 171 23.43 33.79 -24.67
C ALA A 171 23.94 33.40 -23.27
N GLN A 172 25.09 33.93 -22.84
CA GLN A 172 25.59 33.75 -21.46
C GLN A 172 24.69 34.43 -20.42
N ILE A 173 24.08 35.59 -20.74
CA ILE A 173 23.09 36.24 -19.86
C ILE A 173 21.86 35.34 -19.68
N GLN A 174 21.32 34.77 -20.76
CA GLN A 174 20.17 33.86 -20.68
C GLN A 174 20.50 32.60 -19.86
N ALA A 175 21.69 32.03 -20.05
CA ALA A 175 22.17 30.90 -19.24
C ALA A 175 22.33 31.26 -17.75
N ALA A 176 22.78 32.48 -17.43
CA ALA A 176 22.92 32.95 -16.06
C ALA A 176 21.55 33.16 -15.38
N TYR A 177 20.55 33.73 -16.07
CA TYR A 177 19.18 33.80 -15.56
C TYR A 177 18.57 32.40 -15.32
N ALA A 178 18.80 31.45 -16.22
CA ALA A 178 18.34 30.08 -16.06
C ALA A 178 18.93 29.39 -14.82
N GLU A 179 20.22 29.59 -14.52
CA GLU A 179 20.84 29.06 -13.28
C GLU A 179 20.32 29.79 -12.03
N ILE A 180 20.11 31.11 -12.07
CA ILE A 180 19.50 31.85 -10.94
C ILE A 180 18.11 31.29 -10.60
N ASN A 181 17.24 31.11 -11.59
CA ASN A 181 15.90 30.55 -11.40
C ASN A 181 15.97 29.12 -10.87
N LYS A 182 16.86 28.29 -11.42
CA LYS A 182 17.12 26.91 -10.94
C LYS A 182 17.60 26.86 -9.48
N GLN A 183 18.33 27.86 -8.99
CA GLN A 183 18.73 27.96 -7.58
C GLN A 183 17.58 28.43 -6.67
N ILE A 184 16.68 29.28 -7.18
CA ILE A 184 15.43 29.64 -6.50
C ILE A 184 14.53 28.41 -6.35
N GLU A 185 14.32 27.63 -7.42
CA GLU A 185 13.50 26.42 -7.38
C GLU A 185 14.07 25.33 -6.46
N LYS A 186 15.40 25.13 -6.46
CA LYS A 186 16.07 24.28 -5.46
C LYS A 186 15.80 24.73 -4.03
N LYS A 187 15.79 26.05 -3.77
CA LYS A 187 15.54 26.61 -2.44
C LYS A 187 14.09 26.41 -2.01
N ASN A 188 13.13 26.69 -2.89
CA ASN A 188 11.71 26.50 -2.64
C ASN A 188 11.40 25.02 -2.33
N ARG A 189 11.92 24.10 -3.14
CA ARG A 189 11.75 22.66 -2.94
C ARG A 189 12.40 22.17 -1.63
N ALA A 190 13.68 22.48 -1.42
CA ALA A 190 14.40 22.05 -0.22
C ALA A 190 13.81 22.66 1.07
N LYS A 191 13.14 23.81 1.00
CA LYS A 191 12.37 24.36 2.12
C LYS A 191 11.13 23.50 2.40
N ALA A 192 10.31 23.21 1.40
CA ALA A 192 9.10 22.40 1.56
C ALA A 192 9.39 20.97 2.03
N GLU A 193 10.45 20.34 1.51
CA GLU A 193 10.95 19.03 1.96
C GLU A 193 11.29 19.06 3.46
N PHE A 194 12.07 20.04 3.91
CA PHE A 194 12.42 20.20 5.34
C PHE A 194 11.24 20.58 6.24
N GLU A 195 10.26 21.34 5.74
CA GLU A 195 9.07 21.69 6.52
C GLU A 195 8.18 20.47 6.78
N ALA A 196 7.99 19.60 5.78
CA ALA A 196 7.32 18.31 5.94
C ALA A 196 8.07 17.36 6.88
N ASP A 197 9.40 17.26 6.76
CA ASP A 197 10.25 16.49 7.69
C ASP A 197 10.12 16.99 9.14
N ILE A 198 10.05 18.31 9.35
CA ILE A 198 9.84 18.94 10.66
C ILE A 198 8.48 18.58 11.24
N GLU A 199 7.41 18.55 10.43
CA GLU A 199 6.09 18.12 10.88
C GLU A 199 6.05 16.63 11.20
N ARG A 200 6.67 15.78 10.38
CA ARG A 200 6.80 14.34 10.66
C ARG A 200 7.61 14.08 11.92
N TYR A 201 8.70 14.82 12.17
CA TYR A 201 9.49 14.70 13.40
C TYR A 201 8.69 15.11 14.64
N LYS A 202 7.92 16.22 14.57
CA LYS A 202 7.01 16.64 15.65
C LYS A 202 5.97 15.55 15.96
N PHE A 203 5.36 14.97 14.92
CA PHE A 203 4.42 13.86 15.06
C PHE A 203 5.07 12.65 15.76
N LEU A 204 6.23 12.22 15.28
CA LEU A 204 6.97 11.07 15.83
C LEU A 204 7.47 11.28 17.28
N THR A 205 7.50 12.52 17.77
CA THR A 205 7.98 12.87 19.13
C THR A 205 6.89 13.36 20.08
N GLN A 206 5.61 13.34 19.67
CA GLN A 206 4.47 13.77 20.50
C GLN A 206 3.38 12.68 20.56
N GLY A 207 3.43 11.80 21.58
CA GLY A 207 2.40 10.78 21.80
C GLY A 207 1.23 11.27 22.65
N ASN A 208 -0.02 11.12 22.18
CA ASN A 208 -1.28 11.44 22.89
C ASN A 208 -2.46 10.51 22.44
N THR A 209 -3.67 10.68 23.00
CA THR A 209 -4.65 9.60 23.22
C THR A 209 -6.16 9.96 23.05
N ASP A 210 -6.93 9.05 22.42
CA ASP A 210 -8.30 8.54 22.77
C ASP A 210 -9.55 9.51 22.88
N PRO A 211 -10.84 9.04 22.85
CA PRO A 211 -11.59 8.43 21.72
C PRO A 211 -13.02 9.06 21.47
N SER A 212 -13.92 8.35 20.73
CA SER A 212 -15.42 8.47 20.66
C SER A 212 -16.01 9.34 19.49
N ASN A 213 -17.12 9.03 18.75
CA ASN A 213 -17.98 7.82 18.58
C ASN A 213 -19.01 7.89 17.40
N ALA A 214 -19.80 6.81 17.21
CA ALA A 214 -21.16 6.66 16.59
C ALA A 214 -21.35 6.54 15.03
N PRO A 215 -22.33 5.72 14.53
CA PRO A 215 -22.56 5.34 13.11
C PRO A 215 -23.73 6.13 12.43
N ASP A 216 -24.34 5.83 11.26
CA ASP A 216 -24.45 4.64 10.36
C ASP A 216 -24.83 5.11 8.89
N LEU A 217 -25.43 4.42 7.88
CA LEU A 217 -26.13 3.13 7.68
C LEU A 217 -26.20 2.74 6.15
N SER A 218 -26.64 1.50 5.86
CA SER A 218 -27.32 0.99 4.62
C SER A 218 -26.48 0.36 3.48
N VAL A 219 -27.14 -0.46 2.64
CA VAL A 219 -26.54 -1.57 1.88
C VAL A 219 -26.99 -1.62 0.41
N GLN A 220 -26.05 -1.59 -0.55
CA GLN A 220 -26.12 -2.35 -1.83
C GLN A 220 -24.91 -2.22 -2.78
N ALA A 221 -23.96 -1.29 -2.55
CA ALA A 221 -22.80 -1.02 -3.43
C ALA A 221 -21.68 -2.12 -3.45
N LYS A 222 -22.02 -3.39 -3.18
CA LYS A 222 -21.11 -4.38 -2.57
C LYS A 222 -19.85 -4.78 -3.35
N ALA A 223 -19.86 -4.84 -4.68
CA ALA A 223 -18.80 -5.52 -5.44
C ALA A 223 -17.45 -4.77 -5.52
N ALA A 224 -17.46 -3.46 -5.85
CA ALA A 224 -16.22 -2.65 -5.82
C ALA A 224 -15.77 -2.34 -4.39
N ALA A 225 -16.74 -2.33 -3.48
CA ALA A 225 -16.60 -2.01 -2.07
C ALA A 225 -15.82 -3.09 -1.30
N GLU A 226 -15.98 -4.38 -1.62
CA GLU A 226 -15.34 -5.50 -0.88
C GLU A 226 -13.80 -5.52 -0.89
N ILE A 227 -13.15 -4.76 -1.77
CA ILE A 227 -11.67 -4.62 -1.84
C ILE A 227 -11.19 -3.31 -1.18
N GLY A 228 -12.09 -2.42 -0.75
CA GLY A 228 -11.72 -1.16 -0.09
C GLY A 228 -10.95 -0.20 -1.00
N LEU A 229 -11.32 -0.13 -2.28
CA LEU A 229 -10.57 0.60 -3.31
C LEU A 229 -11.39 1.72 -3.95
N TYR A 230 -10.81 2.91 -4.01
CA TYR A 230 -11.32 4.07 -4.74
C TYR A 230 -10.33 4.45 -5.85
N ALA A 231 -10.79 4.49 -7.10
CA ALA A 231 -9.94 4.87 -8.24
C ALA A 231 -10.11 6.37 -8.54
N CYS A 232 -9.01 7.10 -8.67
CA CYS A 232 -9.04 8.54 -8.95
C CYS A 232 -9.19 8.80 -10.46
N GLU A 233 -10.14 9.65 -10.84
CA GLU A 233 -10.32 10.08 -12.24
C GLU A 233 -9.36 11.21 -12.64
N THR A 234 -9.07 12.13 -11.72
CA THR A 234 -8.12 13.24 -11.88
C THR A 234 -7.32 13.46 -10.60
N ASP A 235 -6.15 14.12 -10.71
CA ASP A 235 -5.30 14.43 -9.54
C ASP A 235 -6.00 15.33 -8.52
N GLU A 236 -6.84 16.27 -8.96
CA GLU A 236 -7.61 17.15 -8.06
C GLU A 236 -8.69 16.37 -7.28
N LEU A 237 -9.42 15.47 -7.96
CA LEU A 237 -10.34 14.56 -7.30
C LEU A 237 -9.59 13.61 -6.36
N CYS A 238 -8.38 13.18 -6.72
CA CYS A 238 -7.54 12.35 -5.86
C CYS A 238 -7.06 13.09 -4.60
N ALA A 239 -6.77 14.39 -4.69
CA ALA A 239 -6.43 15.24 -3.54
C ALA A 239 -7.62 15.41 -2.59
N LYS A 240 -8.82 15.64 -3.12
CA LYS A 240 -10.06 15.72 -2.33
C LYS A 240 -10.41 14.37 -1.69
N ALA A 241 -10.34 13.28 -2.46
CA ALA A 241 -10.53 11.91 -1.97
C ALA A 241 -9.50 11.51 -0.90
N TRP A 242 -8.25 12.00 -1.02
CA TRP A 242 -7.23 11.80 0.02
C TRP A 242 -7.65 12.47 1.32
N ALA A 243 -8.14 13.72 1.30
CA ALA A 243 -8.68 14.38 2.48
C ALA A 243 -9.85 13.59 3.11
N SER A 244 -10.81 13.15 2.30
CA SER A 244 -11.92 12.28 2.75
C SER A 244 -11.43 10.96 3.36
N ALA A 245 -10.33 10.39 2.88
CA ALA A 245 -9.76 9.17 3.45
C ALA A 245 -9.15 9.37 4.84
N HIS A 246 -8.67 10.57 5.21
CA HIS A 246 -8.26 10.86 6.59
C HIS A 246 -9.48 10.86 7.51
N GLU A 247 -10.58 11.50 7.11
CA GLU A 247 -11.81 11.54 7.91
C GLU A 247 -12.43 10.15 8.07
N PHE A 248 -12.34 9.30 7.05
CA PHE A 248 -12.72 7.89 7.17
C PHE A 248 -11.88 7.13 8.21
N ILE A 249 -10.55 7.29 8.20
CA ILE A 249 -9.68 6.65 9.20
C ILE A 249 -9.98 7.19 10.60
N LYS A 250 -10.16 8.50 10.77
CA LYS A 250 -10.51 9.13 12.05
C LYS A 250 -11.86 8.64 12.60
N ALA A 251 -12.84 8.41 11.74
CA ALA A 251 -14.17 7.97 12.13
C ALA A 251 -14.26 6.47 12.51
N TYR A 252 -13.44 5.62 11.87
CA TYR A 252 -13.63 4.15 11.94
C TYR A 252 -12.45 3.34 12.48
N ALA A 253 -11.25 3.92 12.63
CA ALA A 253 -10.14 3.24 13.31
C ALA A 253 -10.31 3.32 14.84
N THR A 254 -9.95 2.24 15.53
CA THR A 254 -9.84 2.28 17.01
C THR A 254 -8.41 2.60 17.45
N THR A 255 -7.41 2.29 16.61
CA THR A 255 -6.02 2.68 16.87
C THR A 255 -5.78 4.11 16.43
N PRO A 256 -5.06 4.95 17.19
CA PRO A 256 -4.69 6.29 16.75
C PRO A 256 -3.81 6.22 15.49
N ILE A 257 -3.87 7.28 14.68
CA ILE A 257 -2.96 7.47 13.54
C ILE A 257 -1.51 7.49 14.06
N ASP A 258 -0.61 6.85 13.33
CA ASP A 258 0.81 6.63 13.68
C ASP A 258 1.72 6.98 12.49
N THR A 259 1.18 6.92 11.27
CA THR A 259 1.76 7.50 10.06
C THR A 259 0.73 8.34 9.34
N ASP A 260 1.10 9.55 8.97
CA ASP A 260 0.32 10.46 8.13
C ASP A 260 1.30 11.18 7.19
N THR A 261 1.05 11.12 5.88
CA THR A 261 2.00 11.49 4.80
C THR A 261 1.25 11.78 3.48
N ASP A 262 1.98 12.17 2.43
CA ASP A 262 1.42 12.38 1.09
C ASP A 262 0.85 11.10 0.45
N LYS A 263 1.31 9.91 0.87
CA LYS A 263 1.03 8.60 0.23
C LYS A 263 0.47 7.52 1.16
N LEU A 264 0.59 7.66 2.47
CA LEU A 264 0.16 6.67 3.46
C LEU A 264 -0.39 7.37 4.71
N ILE A 265 -1.63 7.02 5.06
CA ILE A 265 -2.20 7.25 6.38
C ILE A 265 -2.38 5.87 7.01
N MET A 266 -1.91 5.66 8.24
CA MET A 266 -1.92 4.36 8.90
C MET A 266 -2.03 4.51 10.42
N GLY A 267 -2.97 3.78 11.01
CA GLY A 267 -3.10 3.59 12.45
C GLY A 267 -1.98 2.74 13.05
N ARG A 268 -1.74 2.87 14.36
CA ARG A 268 -0.80 2.04 15.12
C ARG A 268 -1.15 0.55 15.01
N ALA A 269 -0.18 -0.33 15.26
CA ALA A 269 -0.47 -1.76 15.38
C ALA A 269 -1.54 -2.04 16.48
N PRO A 270 -2.54 -2.91 16.22
CA PRO A 270 -3.54 -3.35 17.19
C PRO A 270 -2.92 -3.87 18.49
N ALA A 271 -3.34 -3.33 19.64
CA ALA A 271 -2.83 -3.71 20.96
C ALA A 271 -3.78 -4.68 21.69
N SER A 272 -5.08 -4.45 21.55
CA SER A 272 -6.17 -5.32 21.99
C SER A 272 -6.67 -6.21 20.86
N ASP A 273 -7.37 -7.29 21.20
CA ASP A 273 -8.08 -8.14 20.23
C ASP A 273 -9.34 -7.47 19.67
N SER A 274 -9.79 -6.37 20.29
CA SER A 274 -10.88 -5.50 19.83
C SER A 274 -10.46 -4.49 18.75
N ASP A 275 -9.16 -4.34 18.49
CA ASP A 275 -8.64 -3.18 17.77
C ASP A 275 -8.69 -3.33 16.25
N LEU A 276 -9.12 -2.25 15.58
CA LEU A 276 -9.10 -2.08 14.14
C LEU A 276 -8.12 -0.98 13.76
N SER A 277 -7.01 -1.39 13.15
CA SER A 277 -5.98 -0.51 12.59
C SER A 277 -6.19 -0.37 11.09
N LEU A 278 -6.73 0.78 10.68
CA LEU A 278 -6.96 1.12 9.28
C LEU A 278 -5.69 1.74 8.68
N SER A 279 -5.47 1.48 7.39
CA SER A 279 -4.43 2.15 6.63
C SER A 279 -4.87 2.35 5.19
N VAL A 280 -4.84 3.60 4.71
CA VAL A 280 -5.11 3.95 3.30
C VAL A 280 -3.80 4.38 2.65
N SER A 281 -3.53 3.85 1.46
CA SER A 281 -2.35 4.21 0.66
C SER A 281 -2.71 4.66 -0.74
N LYS A 282 -1.95 5.62 -1.28
CA LYS A 282 -1.94 5.94 -2.72
C LYS A 282 -1.06 4.92 -3.43
N ILE A 283 -1.67 4.18 -4.36
CA ILE A 283 -1.02 3.21 -5.23
C ILE A 283 -1.29 3.64 -6.67
N GLU A 284 -0.33 3.46 -7.58
CA GLU A 284 -0.54 3.60 -9.02
C GLU A 284 -1.00 2.26 -9.62
N ASP A 285 -1.96 2.27 -10.54
CA ASP A 285 -2.29 1.10 -11.36
C ASP A 285 -1.28 0.92 -12.52
N GLU A 286 -1.45 -0.14 -13.32
CA GLU A 286 -0.59 -0.43 -14.48
C GLU A 286 -0.62 0.68 -15.56
N ASN A 287 -1.66 1.52 -15.55
CA ASN A 287 -1.84 2.67 -16.43
C ASN A 287 -1.34 3.99 -15.80
N LYS A 288 -0.70 3.93 -14.62
CA LYS A 288 -0.28 5.07 -13.78
C LYS A 288 -1.41 5.96 -13.26
N LYS A 289 -2.64 5.45 -13.21
CA LYS A 289 -3.75 6.13 -12.51
C LYS A 289 -3.61 5.91 -11.01
N GLN A 290 -3.81 6.97 -10.24
CA GLN A 290 -3.81 6.87 -8.79
C GLN A 290 -5.09 6.17 -8.29
N GLN A 291 -4.93 5.32 -7.28
CA GLN A 291 -6.02 4.62 -6.59
C GLN A 291 -5.71 4.61 -5.08
N LEU A 292 -6.72 4.86 -4.27
CA LEU A 292 -6.66 4.77 -2.81
C LEU A 292 -7.07 3.36 -2.41
N PHE A 293 -6.20 2.67 -1.67
CA PHE A 293 -6.45 1.32 -1.17
C PHE A 293 -6.46 1.30 0.36
N LEU A 294 -7.60 0.89 0.94
CA LEU A 294 -7.81 0.66 2.37
C LEU A 294 -7.52 -0.80 2.73
N ASP A 295 -6.53 -1.01 3.60
CA ASP A 295 -6.43 -2.24 4.38
C ASP A 295 -6.87 -2.04 5.84
N ILE A 296 -7.33 -3.13 6.45
CA ILE A 296 -7.80 -3.20 7.83
C ILE A 296 -7.06 -4.34 8.50
N ARG A 297 -6.27 -3.99 9.53
CA ARG A 297 -5.46 -4.93 10.30
C ARG A 297 -6.03 -5.08 11.70
N CYS A 298 -6.10 -6.31 12.16
CA CYS A 298 -6.46 -6.69 13.52
C CYS A 298 -5.24 -7.34 14.20
N ARG A 299 -5.33 -7.62 15.50
CA ARG A 299 -4.24 -8.26 16.25
C ARG A 299 -3.99 -9.70 15.78
N GLU A 300 -2.73 -10.12 15.80
CA GLU A 300 -2.32 -11.51 15.53
C GLU A 300 -2.66 -12.41 16.73
N SER A 301 -3.96 -12.70 16.88
CA SER A 301 -4.53 -13.59 17.87
C SER A 301 -5.73 -14.34 17.28
N SER A 302 -6.26 -15.34 17.97
CA SER A 302 -7.48 -16.03 17.56
C SER A 302 -8.67 -15.06 17.45
N LEU A 303 -8.89 -14.25 18.50
CA LEU A 303 -9.97 -13.27 18.58
C LEU A 303 -9.77 -12.11 17.58
N GLY A 304 -8.54 -11.65 17.36
CA GLY A 304 -8.24 -10.63 16.35
C GLY A 304 -8.42 -11.15 14.92
N THR A 305 -8.11 -12.43 14.67
CA THR A 305 -8.40 -13.09 13.39
C THR A 305 -9.91 -13.22 13.16
N GLU A 306 -10.66 -13.62 14.18
CA GLU A 306 -12.13 -13.67 14.14
C GLU A 306 -12.75 -12.27 13.89
N LEU A 307 -12.22 -11.23 14.54
CA LEU A 307 -12.62 -9.85 14.30
C LEU A 307 -12.33 -9.42 12.85
N CYS A 308 -11.16 -9.74 12.29
CA CYS A 308 -10.85 -9.43 10.89
C CYS A 308 -11.65 -10.27 9.87
N ALA A 309 -12.09 -11.46 10.25
CA ALA A 309 -13.04 -12.28 9.50
C ALA A 309 -14.52 -11.92 9.77
N SER A 310 -14.79 -10.94 10.65
CA SER A 310 -16.15 -10.59 11.06
C SER A 310 -16.92 -9.82 9.99
N GLN A 311 -18.24 -9.78 10.15
CA GLN A 311 -19.12 -9.00 9.28
C GLN A 311 -18.84 -7.49 9.37
N LYS A 312 -18.53 -6.98 10.58
CA LYS A 312 -18.13 -5.58 10.83
C LYS A 312 -16.96 -5.14 9.95
N VAL A 313 -15.93 -5.97 9.79
CA VAL A 313 -14.74 -5.62 9.01
C VAL A 313 -15.00 -5.68 7.49
N ARG A 314 -15.84 -6.61 7.03
CA ARG A 314 -16.34 -6.59 5.63
C ARG A 314 -17.15 -5.35 5.33
N GLU A 315 -18.09 -5.01 6.21
CA GLU A 315 -18.95 -3.83 6.07
C GLU A 315 -18.14 -2.54 6.11
N LEU A 316 -17.18 -2.41 7.03
CA LEU A 316 -16.28 -1.27 7.09
C LEU A 316 -15.43 -1.12 5.81
N ARG A 317 -14.83 -2.21 5.31
CA ARG A 317 -14.11 -2.16 4.03
C ARG A 317 -15.04 -1.71 2.89
N SER A 318 -16.29 -2.18 2.91
CA SER A 318 -17.30 -1.83 1.91
C SER A 318 -17.80 -0.37 2.00
N ALA A 319 -17.79 0.24 3.19
CA ALA A 319 -18.21 1.62 3.38
C ALA A 319 -17.21 2.64 2.76
N PHE A 320 -15.95 2.24 2.55
CA PHE A 320 -14.88 3.15 2.14
C PHE A 320 -15.17 3.90 0.84
N LYS A 321 -15.36 3.19 -0.27
CA LYS A 321 -15.59 3.82 -1.58
C LYS A 321 -16.82 4.76 -1.56
N PRO A 322 -18.02 4.30 -1.12
CA PRO A 322 -19.21 5.16 -1.05
C PRO A 322 -19.05 6.38 -0.12
N TYR A 323 -18.29 6.25 0.99
CA TYR A 323 -17.99 7.38 1.87
C TYR A 323 -17.19 8.46 1.12
N ILE A 324 -16.13 8.06 0.40
CA ILE A 324 -15.31 8.99 -0.41
C ILE A 324 -16.20 9.71 -1.45
N GLU A 325 -17.00 8.96 -2.22
CA GLU A 325 -17.92 9.52 -3.22
C GLU A 325 -18.88 10.54 -2.56
N SER A 326 -19.52 10.18 -1.45
CA SER A 326 -20.44 11.07 -0.70
C SER A 326 -19.80 12.33 -0.09
N MET A 327 -18.47 12.43 -0.09
CA MET A 327 -17.71 13.58 0.39
C MET A 327 -17.07 14.41 -0.73
N LEU A 328 -17.17 13.94 -1.99
CA LEU A 328 -16.77 14.68 -3.19
C LEU A 328 -17.93 15.47 -3.80
N ASP A 329 -19.17 15.02 -3.58
CA ASP A 329 -20.41 15.66 -4.05
C ASP A 329 -20.89 16.85 -3.16
N LYS A 330 -19.99 17.44 -2.35
CA LYS A 330 -20.29 18.47 -1.33
C LYS A 330 -19.41 19.71 -1.48
#